data_AF-A0A1F2Y7A2-F1
#
_entry.id   AF-A0A1F2Y7A2-F1
#
_cell.length_a   1.000
_cell.length_b   1.000
_cell.length_c   1.000
_cell.angle_alpha   90.00
_cell.angle_beta   90.00
_cell.angle_gamma   90.00
#
_symmetry.space_group_name_H-M   'P 1'
#
loop_
_entity.id
_entity.type
_entity.pdbx_description
1 polymer ?
#
loop_
_entity_poly.entity_id
_entity_poly.type
_entity_poly.pdbx_seq_one_letter_code
_entity_poly.pdbx_strand_id
1 'polypeptide(L)'
;KRKSCCRRAYLRGAFLAAGSVNDPGSSSYHLEIGAAGSDLAKQIRDLMNGYGLHAKLIRRKKGYVVYLKEGEKIVEFLSIIGAHQALLKFEDVRILKGMRNQVNRLVNCETANLNKTIGAAVRQMEVIQFIDARIGLSNLPVRLREVAELRLKYPDVNLQELTTYLQNKVSKSGLNHRFRKLEEIADRLRNG
;
A
#
# COMPACT_ATOMS: atom_id res chain seq x y z
N LYS A 1 3.02 -2.92 47.75
CA LYS A 1 2.68 -2.57 46.35
C LYS A 1 2.81 -1.05 46.16
N ARG A 2 3.72 -0.54 45.30
CA ARG A 2 3.81 0.92 45.01
C ARG A 2 2.55 1.37 44.24
N LYS A 3 1.96 2.52 44.62
CA LYS A 3 0.76 3.12 44.01
C LYS A 3 0.98 3.43 42.52
N SER A 4 -0.10 3.40 41.72
CA SER A 4 -0.04 3.66 40.26
C SER A 4 0.59 5.01 39.91
N CYS A 5 0.29 6.07 40.67
CA CYS A 5 0.88 7.40 40.49
C CYS A 5 2.42 7.39 40.59
N CYS A 6 2.99 6.60 41.51
CA CYS A 6 4.43 6.49 41.69
C CYS A 6 5.11 5.80 40.49
N ARG A 7 4.43 4.85 39.84
CA ARG A 7 4.95 4.15 38.65
C ARG A 7 4.99 5.09 37.44
N ARG A 8 3.93 5.87 37.23
CA ARG A 8 3.87 6.88 36.16
C ARG A 8 4.94 7.95 36.34
N ALA A 9 5.09 8.48 37.55
CA ALA A 9 6.12 9.47 37.87
C ALA A 9 7.54 8.92 37.66
N TYR A 10 7.78 7.66 38.04
CA TYR A 10 9.06 6.98 37.81
C TYR A 10 9.37 6.85 36.32
N LEU A 11 8.43 6.36 35.50
CA LEU A 11 8.62 6.24 34.05
C LEU A 11 8.83 7.60 33.38
N ARG A 12 8.12 8.64 33.81
CA ARG A 12 8.34 10.02 33.35
C ARG A 12 9.77 10.47 33.67
N GLY A 13 10.23 10.27 34.90
CA GLY A 13 11.59 10.63 35.31
C GLY A 13 12.65 9.88 34.51
N ALA A 14 12.48 8.57 34.33
CA ALA A 14 13.39 7.75 33.53
C ALA A 14 13.45 8.21 32.06
N PHE A 15 12.30 8.56 31.48
CA PHE A 15 12.24 9.09 30.12
C PHE A 15 12.88 10.47 29.98
N LEU A 16 12.67 11.38 30.95
CA LEU A 16 13.33 12.68 30.93
C LEU A 16 14.86 12.59 31.11
N ALA A 17 15.33 11.60 31.88
CA ALA A 17 16.75 11.43 32.16
C ALA A 17 17.52 10.78 31.00
N ALA A 18 16.94 9.78 30.34
CA ALA A 18 17.65 8.96 29.36
C ALA A 18 16.76 8.43 28.22
N GLY A 19 15.59 9.04 28.02
CA GLY A 19 14.63 8.64 27.01
C GLY A 19 14.74 9.42 25.71
N SER A 20 14.38 8.78 24.61
CA SER A 20 14.17 9.46 23.34
C SER A 20 13.06 8.77 22.53
N VAL A 21 12.40 9.54 21.67
CA VAL A 21 11.48 9.04 20.66
C VAL A 21 11.93 9.59 19.32
N ASN A 22 11.96 8.75 18.29
CA ASN A 22 12.31 9.20 16.96
C ASN A 22 11.15 9.95 16.29
N ASP A 23 11.45 10.63 15.19
CA ASP A 23 10.44 11.30 14.39
C ASP A 23 9.45 10.25 13.83
N PRO A 24 8.13 10.35 14.12
CA PRO A 24 7.10 9.45 13.58
C PRO A 24 7.03 9.42 12.04
N GLY A 25 7.56 10.45 11.38
CA GLY A 25 7.74 10.52 9.93
C GLY A 25 8.74 9.49 9.41
N SER A 26 9.72 9.08 10.23
CA SER A 26 10.77 8.11 9.89
C SER A 26 10.22 6.75 9.45
N SER A 27 11.01 5.96 8.70
CA SER A 27 10.58 4.64 8.18
C SER A 27 10.17 3.62 9.26
N SER A 28 10.64 3.79 10.50
CA SER A 28 10.27 2.93 11.63
C SER A 28 9.99 3.76 12.87
N TYR A 29 9.15 3.24 13.76
CA TYR A 29 8.92 3.85 15.07
C TYR A 29 9.93 3.34 16.09
N HIS A 30 10.38 4.21 16.98
CA HIS A 30 11.32 3.86 18.02
C HIS A 30 11.21 4.81 19.21
N LEU A 31 10.91 4.24 20.37
CA LEU A 31 11.11 4.90 21.65
C LEU A 31 12.12 4.08 22.44
N GLU A 32 13.05 4.74 23.10
CA GLU A 32 14.02 4.08 23.97
C GLU A 32 14.26 4.82 25.28
N ILE A 33 14.69 4.07 26.30
CA ILE A 33 15.21 4.58 27.58
C ILE A 33 16.52 3.84 27.87
N GLY A 34 17.61 4.61 28.00
CA GLY A 34 18.93 4.11 28.39
C GLY A 34 19.02 3.81 29.89
N ALA A 35 19.77 2.77 30.25
CA ALA A 35 20.08 2.43 31.63
C ALA A 35 21.51 1.89 31.75
N ALA A 36 22.24 2.36 32.76
CA ALA A 36 23.63 1.96 32.98
C ALA A 36 23.79 0.48 33.37
N GLY A 37 22.82 -0.07 34.12
CA GLY A 37 22.84 -1.43 34.63
C GLY A 37 21.65 -2.28 34.17
N SER A 38 21.86 -3.60 34.14
CA SER A 38 20.85 -4.60 33.73
C SER A 38 19.62 -4.56 34.63
N ASP A 39 19.81 -4.41 35.94
CA ASP A 39 18.71 -4.47 36.89
C ASP A 39 17.78 -3.26 36.79
N LEU A 40 18.35 -2.06 36.57
CA LEU A 40 17.57 -0.86 36.30
C LEU A 40 16.79 -1.01 34.99
N ALA A 41 17.42 -1.52 33.94
CA ALA A 41 16.77 -1.74 32.66
C ALA A 41 15.62 -2.75 32.76
N LYS A 42 15.81 -3.86 33.49
CA LYS A 42 14.75 -4.85 33.75
C LYS A 42 13.60 -4.24 34.54
N GLN A 43 13.89 -3.44 35.57
CA GLN A 43 12.86 -2.73 36.34
C GLN A 43 12.04 -1.78 35.47
N ILE A 44 12.68 -0.98 34.61
CA ILE A 44 11.99 -0.08 33.67
C ILE A 44 11.11 -0.89 32.71
N ARG A 45 11.66 -1.95 32.11
CA ARG A 45 10.93 -2.86 31.21
C ARG A 45 9.70 -3.44 31.90
N ASP A 46 9.85 -3.96 33.11
CA ASP A 46 8.77 -4.63 33.84
C ASP A 46 7.69 -3.63 34.27
N LEU A 47 8.07 -2.40 34.59
CA LEU A 47 7.12 -1.30 34.83
C LEU A 47 6.35 -0.95 33.55
N MET A 48 7.02 -0.81 32.40
CA MET A 48 6.37 -0.57 31.12
C MET A 48 5.43 -1.73 30.75
N ASN A 49 5.86 -2.97 30.96
CA ASN A 49 5.06 -4.16 30.65
C ASN A 49 3.91 -4.39 31.62
N GLY A 50 4.00 -3.85 32.84
CA GLY A 50 2.85 -3.74 33.75
C GLY A 50 1.70 -2.89 33.22
N TYR A 51 1.94 -2.08 32.16
CA TYR A 51 0.92 -1.34 31.41
C TYR A 51 0.62 -1.97 30.03
N GLY A 52 1.13 -3.17 29.71
CA GLY A 52 0.89 -3.82 28.43
C GLY A 52 1.66 -3.22 27.24
N LEU A 53 2.78 -2.53 27.49
CA LEU A 53 3.55 -1.87 26.43
C LEU A 53 4.45 -2.81 25.64
N HIS A 54 4.66 -4.06 26.09
CA HIS A 54 5.54 -5.05 25.45
C HIS A 54 6.96 -4.54 25.13
N ALA A 55 7.50 -3.71 26.02
CA ALA A 55 8.86 -3.20 25.98
C ALA A 55 9.90 -4.34 25.92
N LYS A 56 10.86 -4.17 25.02
CA LYS A 56 11.99 -5.08 24.82
C LYS A 56 13.25 -4.48 25.45
N LEU A 57 14.22 -5.33 25.77
CA LEU A 57 15.48 -4.93 26.38
C LEU A 57 16.63 -5.44 25.51
N ILE A 58 17.62 -4.58 25.25
CA ILE A 58 18.82 -4.93 24.48
C ILE A 58 20.07 -4.37 25.17
N ARG A 59 21.18 -5.11 25.12
CA ARG A 59 22.50 -4.64 25.58
C ARG A 59 23.16 -3.79 24.49
N ARG A 60 23.73 -2.65 24.88
CA ARG A 60 24.52 -1.75 24.03
C ARG A 60 25.93 -1.61 24.59
N LYS A 61 26.85 -0.98 23.83
CA LYS A 61 28.26 -0.80 24.23
C LYS A 61 28.44 -0.12 25.60
N LYS A 62 27.54 0.80 25.98
CA LYS A 62 27.61 1.59 27.22
C LYS A 62 26.49 1.29 28.23
N GLY A 63 25.86 0.11 28.15
CA GLY A 63 24.80 -0.28 29.09
C GLY A 63 23.66 -1.05 28.43
N TYR A 64 22.44 -0.73 28.81
CA TYR A 64 21.21 -1.39 28.37
C TYR A 64 20.21 -0.37 27.86
N VAL A 65 19.36 -0.80 26.94
CA VAL A 65 18.29 0.02 26.38
C VAL A 65 16.98 -0.74 26.45
N VAL A 66 15.96 -0.11 27.03
CA VAL A 66 14.58 -0.57 26.97
C VAL A 66 13.89 0.17 25.84
N TYR A 67 13.19 -0.52 24.95
CA TYR A 67 12.64 0.12 23.75
C TYR A 67 11.27 -0.41 23.32
N LEU A 68 10.56 0.41 22.54
CA LEU A 68 9.29 0.15 21.85
C LEU A 68 9.46 0.38 20.35
N LYS A 69 8.82 -0.47 19.54
CA LYS A 69 8.81 -0.38 18.07
C LYS A 69 7.43 -0.16 17.46
N GLU A 70 6.38 -0.31 18.27
CA GLU A 70 4.99 -0.17 17.82
C GLU A 70 4.52 1.25 18.13
N GLY A 71 4.03 1.97 17.10
CA GLY A 71 3.57 3.36 17.25
C GLY A 71 2.47 3.51 18.29
N GLU A 72 1.56 2.54 18.38
CA GLU A 72 0.48 2.51 19.37
C GLU A 72 1.02 2.43 20.80
N LYS A 73 2.03 1.58 21.04
CA LYS A 73 2.66 1.46 22.34
C LYS A 73 3.46 2.70 22.72
N ILE A 74 4.03 3.40 21.75
CA ILE A 74 4.69 4.69 21.99
C ILE A 74 3.66 5.74 22.43
N VAL A 75 2.51 5.79 21.78
CA VAL A 75 1.42 6.72 22.11
C VAL A 75 0.81 6.41 23.47
N GLU A 76 0.56 5.13 23.77
CA GLU A 76 0.16 4.67 25.10
C GLU A 76 1.19 5.10 26.16
N PHE A 77 2.49 4.91 25.90
CA PHE A 77 3.56 5.34 26.81
C PHE A 77 3.56 6.86 27.05
N LEU A 78 3.47 7.68 25.99
CA LEU A 78 3.40 9.14 26.11
C LEU A 78 2.19 9.57 26.96
N SER A 79 1.05 8.89 26.80
CA SER A 79 -0.15 9.10 27.63
C SER A 79 0.09 8.74 29.11
N ILE A 80 0.73 7.58 29.36
CA ILE A 80 1.07 7.13 30.72
C ILE A 80 1.96 8.14 31.44
N ILE A 81 2.98 8.68 30.77
CA ILE A 81 3.86 9.69 31.38
C ILE A 81 3.25 11.10 31.37
N GLY A 82 2.12 11.32 30.70
CA GLY A 82 1.42 12.62 30.66
C GLY A 82 2.01 13.62 29.66
N ALA A 83 2.74 13.15 28.64
CA ALA A 83 3.33 13.97 27.59
C ALA A 83 2.32 14.26 26.47
N HIS A 84 1.16 14.86 26.82
CA HIS A 84 0.02 15.01 25.92
C HIS A 84 0.33 15.82 24.65
N GLN A 85 1.14 16.89 24.74
CA GLN A 85 1.53 17.67 23.55
C GLN A 85 2.41 16.87 22.58
N ALA A 86 3.34 16.07 23.11
CA ALA A 86 4.17 15.20 22.29
C ALA A 86 3.35 14.07 21.65
N LEU A 87 2.39 13.53 22.41
CA LEU A 87 1.44 12.54 21.92
C LEU A 87 0.63 13.08 20.72
N LEU A 88 0.02 14.26 20.86
CA LEU A 88 -0.78 14.86 19.78
C LEU A 88 0.06 15.06 18.52
N LYS A 89 1.25 15.66 18.65
CA LYS A 89 2.19 15.82 17.52
C LYS A 89 2.58 14.48 16.89
N PHE A 90 2.74 13.44 17.71
CA PHE A 90 3.10 12.11 17.22
C PHE A 90 1.96 11.47 16.42
N GLU A 91 0.73 11.56 16.91
CA GLU A 91 -0.46 11.06 16.22
C GLU A 91 -0.78 11.86 14.95
N ASP A 92 -0.65 13.18 14.95
CA ASP A 92 -0.87 14.01 13.76
C ASP A 92 -0.02 13.55 12.58
N VAL A 93 1.28 13.33 12.81
CA VAL A 93 2.19 12.85 11.77
C VAL A 93 1.87 11.41 11.36
N ARG A 94 1.53 10.54 12.32
CA ARG A 94 1.17 9.13 12.06
C ARG A 94 -0.09 9.03 11.19
N ILE A 95 -1.12 9.83 11.49
CA ILE A 95 -2.37 9.89 10.75
C ILE A 95 -2.11 10.37 9.31
N LEU A 96 -1.44 11.50 9.14
CA LEU A 96 -1.14 12.06 7.82
C LEU A 96 -0.32 11.10 6.96
N LYS A 97 0.65 10.42 7.56
CA LYS A 97 1.44 9.38 6.88
C LYS A 97 0.59 8.18 6.49
N GLY A 98 -0.30 7.73 7.36
CA GLY A 98 -1.26 6.65 7.09
C GLY A 98 -2.16 6.99 5.89
N MET A 99 -2.74 8.19 5.89
CA MET A 99 -3.56 8.70 4.79
C MET A 99 -2.78 8.78 3.48
N ARG A 100 -1.59 9.38 3.49
CA ARG A 100 -0.73 9.48 2.28
C ARG A 100 -0.38 8.11 1.72
N ASN A 101 -0.04 7.15 2.57
CA ASN A 101 0.28 5.80 2.14
C ASN A 101 -0.94 5.08 1.55
N GLN A 102 -2.13 5.30 2.09
CA GLN A 102 -3.38 4.77 1.53
C GLN A 102 -3.66 5.36 0.15
N VAL A 103 -3.58 6.70 0.01
CA VAL A 103 -3.76 7.40 -1.27
C VAL A 103 -2.75 6.91 -2.30
N ASN A 104 -1.47 6.84 -1.95
CA ASN A 104 -0.42 6.34 -2.84
C ASN A 104 -0.73 4.92 -3.34
N ARG A 105 -1.19 4.01 -2.47
CA ARG A 105 -1.55 2.65 -2.88
C ARG A 105 -2.74 2.64 -3.84
N LEU A 106 -3.76 3.47 -3.58
CA LEU A 106 -4.94 3.59 -4.42
C LEU A 106 -4.56 4.11 -5.81
N VAL A 107 -3.86 5.25 -5.87
CA VAL A 107 -3.42 5.88 -7.12
C VAL A 107 -2.50 4.95 -7.92
N ASN A 108 -1.56 4.27 -7.27
CA ASN A 108 -0.69 3.30 -7.94
C ASN A 108 -1.49 2.13 -8.56
N CYS A 109 -2.50 1.62 -7.84
CA CYS A 109 -3.35 0.55 -8.34
C CYS A 109 -4.17 1.01 -9.56
N GLU A 110 -4.81 2.18 -9.47
CA GLU A 110 -5.57 2.76 -10.58
C GLU A 110 -4.69 3.02 -11.80
N THR A 111 -3.51 3.63 -11.59
CA THR A 111 -2.56 3.93 -12.66
C THR A 111 -2.08 2.64 -13.35
N ALA A 112 -1.77 1.59 -12.59
CA ALA A 112 -1.38 0.30 -13.16
C ALA A 112 -2.53 -0.35 -13.96
N ASN A 113 -3.78 -0.22 -13.51
CA ASN A 113 -4.95 -0.73 -14.21
C ASN A 113 -5.25 0.05 -15.49
N LEU A 114 -5.14 1.39 -15.46
CA LEU A 114 -5.26 2.24 -16.63
C LEU A 114 -4.18 1.92 -17.66
N ASN A 115 -2.91 1.82 -17.25
CA ASN A 115 -1.80 1.49 -18.15
C ASN A 115 -1.99 0.11 -18.83
N LYS A 116 -2.47 -0.91 -18.08
CA LYS A 116 -2.80 -2.22 -18.68
C LYS A 116 -3.93 -2.12 -19.71
N THR A 117 -4.94 -1.31 -19.41
CA THR A 117 -6.11 -1.13 -20.29
C THR A 117 -5.74 -0.39 -21.56
N ILE A 118 -4.98 0.71 -21.44
CA ILE A 118 -4.45 1.48 -22.58
C ILE A 118 -3.55 0.59 -23.44
N GLY A 119 -2.58 -0.11 -22.83
CA GLY A 119 -1.69 -0.98 -23.57
C GLY A 119 -2.42 -2.12 -24.30
N ALA A 120 -3.51 -2.66 -23.73
CA ALA A 120 -4.34 -3.64 -24.41
C ALA A 120 -5.11 -3.03 -25.59
N ALA A 121 -5.68 -1.83 -25.42
CA ALA A 121 -6.41 -1.14 -26.49
C ALA A 121 -5.47 -0.81 -27.68
N VAL A 122 -4.26 -0.32 -27.41
CA VAL A 122 -3.25 -0.03 -28.45
C VAL A 122 -2.91 -1.30 -29.23
N ARG A 123 -2.56 -2.40 -28.55
CA ARG A 123 -2.26 -3.68 -29.22
C ARG A 123 -3.44 -4.20 -30.05
N GLN A 124 -4.66 -4.09 -29.53
CA GLN A 124 -5.86 -4.50 -30.27
C GLN A 124 -6.02 -3.70 -31.57
N MET A 125 -5.80 -2.38 -31.53
CA MET A 125 -5.87 -1.55 -32.73
C MET A 125 -4.79 -1.91 -33.75
N GLU A 126 -3.55 -2.12 -33.32
CA GLU A 126 -2.45 -2.54 -34.21
C GLU A 126 -2.76 -3.88 -34.90
N VAL A 127 -3.29 -4.85 -34.14
CA VAL A 127 -3.71 -6.16 -34.67
C VAL A 127 -4.81 -6.00 -35.71
N ILE A 128 -5.84 -5.19 -35.40
CA ILE A 128 -6.97 -4.97 -36.31
C ILE A 128 -6.51 -4.28 -37.60
N GLN A 129 -5.69 -3.23 -37.49
CA GLN A 129 -5.16 -2.50 -38.65
C GLN A 129 -4.29 -3.42 -39.52
N PHE A 130 -3.49 -4.28 -38.91
CA PHE A 130 -2.68 -5.26 -39.64
C PHE A 130 -3.55 -6.26 -40.43
N ILE A 131 -4.59 -6.80 -39.80
CA ILE A 131 -5.53 -7.71 -40.46
C ILE A 131 -6.22 -7.01 -41.63
N ASP A 132 -6.70 -5.78 -41.42
CA ASP A 132 -7.38 -5.00 -42.45
C ASP A 132 -6.47 -4.74 -43.67
N ALA A 133 -5.21 -4.36 -43.42
CA ALA A 133 -4.23 -4.16 -44.48
C ALA A 133 -3.90 -5.44 -45.27
N ARG A 134 -3.96 -6.62 -44.64
CA ARG A 134 -3.53 -7.89 -45.28
C ARG A 134 -4.66 -8.62 -46.00
N ILE A 135 -5.83 -8.69 -45.38
CA ILE A 135 -6.97 -9.45 -45.90
C ILE A 135 -8.28 -8.65 -45.90
N GLY A 136 -8.34 -7.45 -45.32
CA GLY A 136 -9.56 -6.67 -45.14
C GLY A 136 -10.47 -7.22 -44.04
N LEU A 137 -11.07 -6.33 -43.23
CA LEU A 137 -11.97 -6.75 -42.15
C LEU A 137 -13.23 -7.48 -42.64
N SER A 138 -13.64 -7.28 -43.89
CA SER A 138 -14.79 -7.96 -44.50
C SER A 138 -14.62 -9.48 -44.61
N ASN A 139 -13.38 -9.97 -44.64
CA ASN A 139 -13.06 -11.40 -44.70
C ASN A 139 -13.00 -12.08 -43.32
N LEU A 140 -13.20 -11.33 -42.24
CA LEU A 140 -13.32 -11.89 -40.91
C LEU A 140 -14.71 -12.49 -40.66
N PRO A 141 -14.82 -13.53 -39.81
CA PRO A 141 -16.11 -13.98 -39.29
C PRO A 141 -16.90 -12.81 -38.68
N VAL A 142 -18.22 -12.76 -38.93
CA VAL A 142 -19.09 -11.63 -38.57
C VAL A 142 -18.90 -11.14 -37.13
N ARG A 143 -18.78 -12.07 -36.17
CA ARG A 143 -18.61 -11.76 -34.74
C ARG A 143 -17.26 -11.12 -34.40
N LEU A 144 -16.22 -11.40 -35.18
CA LEU A 144 -14.88 -10.82 -35.02
C LEU A 144 -14.79 -9.47 -35.73
N ARG A 145 -15.38 -9.36 -36.93
CA ARG A 145 -15.50 -8.11 -37.68
C ARG A 145 -16.22 -7.03 -36.86
N GLU A 146 -17.37 -7.37 -36.28
CA GLU A 146 -18.16 -6.47 -35.43
C GLU A 146 -17.32 -5.85 -34.30
N VAL A 147 -16.48 -6.66 -33.65
CA VAL A 147 -15.62 -6.18 -32.53
C VAL A 147 -14.43 -5.37 -33.03
N ALA A 148 -13.86 -5.76 -34.18
CA ALA A 148 -12.78 -5.02 -34.81
C ALA A 148 -13.21 -3.61 -35.21
N GLU A 149 -14.32 -3.49 -35.92
CA GLU A 149 -14.92 -2.21 -36.32
C GLU A 149 -15.27 -1.35 -35.10
N LEU A 150 -15.82 -1.98 -34.05
CA LEU A 150 -16.20 -1.26 -32.83
C LEU A 150 -14.98 -0.72 -32.07
N ARG A 151 -13.88 -1.47 -32.00
CA ARG A 151 -12.62 -1.02 -31.36
C ARG A 151 -11.98 0.15 -32.13
N LEU A 152 -12.04 0.13 -33.46
CA LEU A 152 -11.56 1.24 -34.30
C LEU A 152 -12.44 2.48 -34.12
N LYS A 153 -13.76 2.29 -34.00
CA LYS A 153 -14.71 3.38 -33.78
C LYS A 153 -14.56 4.03 -32.40
N TYR A 154 -14.22 3.25 -31.39
CA TYR A 154 -14.06 3.72 -30.02
C TYR A 154 -12.66 3.34 -29.47
N PRO A 155 -11.61 4.08 -29.87
CA PRO A 155 -10.20 3.73 -29.58
C PRO A 155 -9.77 4.05 -28.14
N ASP A 156 -10.52 4.86 -27.40
CA ASP A 156 -10.16 5.27 -26.03
C ASP A 156 -10.95 4.56 -24.93
N VAL A 157 -12.00 3.81 -25.30
CA VAL A 157 -12.90 3.19 -24.32
C VAL A 157 -12.34 1.84 -23.84
N ASN A 158 -12.61 1.47 -22.60
CA ASN A 158 -12.16 0.20 -22.06
C ASN A 158 -13.06 -0.97 -22.51
N LEU A 159 -12.65 -2.22 -22.23
CA LEU A 159 -13.42 -3.41 -22.64
C LEU A 159 -14.84 -3.45 -22.06
N GLN A 160 -15.05 -2.92 -20.85
CA GLN A 160 -16.37 -2.90 -20.21
C GLN A 160 -17.30 -1.90 -20.91
N GLU A 161 -16.78 -0.75 -21.32
CA GLU A 161 -17.52 0.24 -22.10
C GLU A 161 -17.82 -0.28 -23.51
N LEU A 162 -16.88 -0.99 -24.14
CA LEU A 162 -17.13 -1.66 -25.43
C LEU A 162 -18.32 -2.63 -25.37
N THR A 163 -18.54 -3.34 -24.26
CA THR A 163 -19.71 -4.23 -24.15
C THR A 163 -21.03 -3.46 -24.15
N THR A 164 -21.04 -2.23 -23.64
CA THR A 164 -22.23 -1.37 -23.65
C THR A 164 -22.62 -0.98 -25.07
N TYR A 165 -21.66 -0.70 -25.94
CA TYR A 165 -21.94 -0.44 -27.35
C TYR A 165 -22.45 -1.69 -28.11
N LEU A 166 -22.17 -2.90 -27.61
CA LEU A 166 -22.76 -4.16 -28.07
C LEU A 166 -24.10 -4.48 -27.38
N GLN A 167 -24.71 -3.50 -26.70
CA GLN A 167 -25.95 -3.68 -25.93
C GLN A 167 -25.86 -4.83 -24.91
N ASN A 168 -24.68 -5.06 -24.34
CA ASN A 168 -24.40 -6.15 -23.40
C ASN A 168 -24.71 -7.56 -23.92
N LYS A 169 -24.81 -7.75 -25.24
CA LYS A 169 -24.97 -9.08 -25.86
C LYS A 169 -23.76 -9.99 -25.64
N VAL A 170 -22.62 -9.42 -25.24
CA VAL A 170 -21.36 -10.12 -25.01
C VAL A 170 -20.79 -9.65 -23.68
N SER A 171 -20.37 -10.59 -22.83
CA SER A 171 -19.67 -10.26 -21.58
C SER A 171 -18.26 -9.74 -21.85
N LYS A 172 -17.66 -9.03 -20.89
CA LYS A 172 -16.25 -8.59 -20.97
C LYS A 172 -15.29 -9.73 -21.31
N SER A 173 -15.51 -10.91 -20.72
CA SER A 173 -14.71 -12.11 -21.00
C SER A 173 -14.91 -12.62 -22.44
N GLY A 174 -16.16 -12.66 -22.91
CA GLY A 174 -16.48 -13.03 -24.29
C GLY A 174 -15.85 -12.07 -25.31
N LEU A 175 -15.83 -10.77 -25.02
CA LEU A 175 -15.19 -9.76 -25.85
C LEU A 175 -13.67 -9.95 -25.88
N ASN A 176 -13.06 -10.19 -24.71
CA ASN A 176 -11.63 -10.47 -24.60
C ASN A 176 -11.22 -11.72 -25.40
N HIS A 177 -12.05 -12.77 -25.38
CA HIS A 177 -11.84 -13.96 -26.19
C HIS A 177 -11.87 -13.67 -27.70
N ARG A 178 -12.77 -12.79 -28.15
CA ARG A 178 -12.81 -12.36 -29.57
C ARG A 178 -11.56 -11.59 -29.97
N PHE A 179 -11.04 -10.71 -29.11
CA PHE A 179 -9.76 -10.02 -29.37
C PHE A 179 -8.57 -10.99 -29.43
N ARG A 180 -8.50 -11.99 -28.55
CA ARG A 180 -7.48 -13.06 -28.68
C ARG A 180 -7.57 -13.81 -30.00
N LYS A 181 -8.78 -14.06 -30.50
CA LYS A 181 -8.96 -14.68 -31.82
C LYS A 181 -8.48 -13.79 -32.96
N LEU A 182 -8.61 -12.47 -32.86
CA LEU A 182 -8.01 -11.54 -33.81
C LEU A 182 -6.48 -11.60 -33.74
N GLU A 183 -5.89 -11.62 -32.53
CA GLU A 183 -4.45 -11.81 -32.35
C GLU A 183 -3.96 -13.12 -33.01
N GLU A 184 -4.63 -14.25 -32.77
CA GLU A 184 -4.30 -15.53 -33.42
C GLU A 184 -4.36 -15.47 -34.95
N ILE A 185 -5.32 -14.72 -35.52
CA ILE A 185 -5.43 -14.53 -36.98
C ILE A 185 -4.27 -13.69 -37.49
N ALA A 186 -3.95 -12.58 -36.82
CA ALA A 186 -2.82 -11.73 -37.18
C ALA A 186 -1.49 -12.49 -37.13
N ASP A 187 -1.27 -13.30 -36.10
CA ASP A 187 -0.05 -14.11 -35.98
C ASP A 187 0.10 -15.13 -37.11
N ARG A 188 -1.00 -15.78 -37.52
CA ARG A 188 -1.00 -16.68 -38.69
C ARG A 188 -0.66 -15.94 -39.98
N LEU A 189 -1.18 -14.73 -40.16
CA LEU A 189 -0.91 -13.87 -41.32
C LEU A 189 0.51 -13.29 -41.34
N ARG A 190 1.19 -13.23 -40.20
CA ARG A 190 2.61 -12.84 -40.11
C ARG A 190 3.56 -13.99 -40.44
N ASN A 191 3.17 -15.21 -40.08
CA ASN A 191 4.01 -16.41 -40.20
C ASN A 191 3.77 -17.20 -41.51
N GLY A 192 2.83 -16.76 -42.35
CA GLY A 192 2.52 -17.35 -43.65
C GLY A 192 2.69 -16.33 -44.78
#